data_AF-A0A970ERP7-F1
#
_entry.id   AF-A0A970ERP7-F1
#
_cell.length_a   1.000
_cell.length_b   1.000
_cell.length_c   1.000
_cell.angle_alpha   90.00
_cell.angle_beta   90.00
_cell.angle_gamma   90.00
#
_symmetry.space_group_name_H-M   'P 1'
#
loop_
_entity.id
_entity.type
_entity.pdbx_description
1 polymer ?
#
loop_
_entity_poly.entity_id
_entity_poly.type
_entity_poly.pdbx_seq_one_letter_code
_entity_poly.pdbx_strand_id
1 'polypeptide(L)' 'ISSGNFNIENMVNGSRGDYAYTIVEVKGALPKEYIDKIESIDDVFRVRVIE' A
#
# COMPACT_ATOMS: atom_id res chain seq x y z
N ILE A 1 -5.69 2.79 -5.98
CA ILE A 1 -5.61 1.30 -6.06
C ILE A 1 -6.88 0.71 -6.68
N SER A 2 -8.09 1.13 -6.26
CA SER A 2 -9.35 0.66 -6.86
C SER A 2 -9.48 0.90 -8.38
N SER A 3 -8.81 1.92 -8.91
CA SER A 3 -8.80 2.23 -10.35
C SER A 3 -7.89 1.34 -11.21
N GLY A 4 -7.02 0.52 -10.59
CA GLY A 4 -6.01 -0.28 -11.29
C GLY A 4 -6.40 -1.74 -11.55
N ASN A 5 -7.62 -2.15 -11.17
CA ASN A 5 -8.09 -3.54 -11.27
C ASN A 5 -7.12 -4.58 -10.65
N PHE A 6 -6.49 -4.23 -9.53
CA PHE A 6 -5.65 -5.16 -8.77
C PHE A 6 -6.50 -5.96 -7.78
N ASN A 7 -6.28 -7.28 -7.73
CA ASN A 7 -6.89 -8.10 -6.69
C ASN A 7 -6.12 -7.94 -5.37
N ILE A 8 -6.82 -7.57 -4.30
CA ILE A 8 -6.29 -7.55 -2.95
C ILE A 8 -6.61 -8.92 -2.34
N GLU A 9 -5.59 -9.73 -2.09
CA GLU A 9 -5.74 -11.04 -1.47
C GLU A 9 -5.97 -10.88 0.03
N ASN A 10 -5.14 -10.07 0.68
CA ASN A 10 -5.25 -9.76 2.10
C ASN A 10 -4.95 -8.28 2.36
N MET A 11 -5.60 -7.75 3.40
CA MET A 11 -5.34 -6.40 3.90
C MET A 11 -5.34 -6.44 5.43
N VAL A 12 -4.25 -5.98 6.03
CA VAL A 12 -4.15 -5.80 7.48
C VAL A 12 -3.91 -4.33 7.76
N ASN A 13 -4.80 -3.74 8.54
CA ASN A 13 -4.62 -2.40 9.07
C ASN A 13 -4.43 -2.50 10.59
N GLY A 14 -3.44 -1.79 11.11
CA GLY A 14 -3.19 -1.71 12.53
C GLY A 14 -2.48 -0.42 12.90
N SER A 15 -2.43 -0.14 14.19
CA SER A 15 -1.74 1.03 14.73
C SER A 15 -0.85 0.62 15.90
N ARG A 16 0.33 1.21 16.02
CA ARG A 16 1.25 1.00 17.13
C ARG A 16 1.88 2.32 17.54
N GLY A 17 1.60 2.76 18.76
CA GLY A 17 1.96 4.11 19.21
C GLY A 17 1.28 5.14 18.30
N ASP A 18 2.07 6.07 17.78
CA ASP A 18 1.58 7.17 16.92
C ASP A 18 1.53 6.81 15.42
N TYR A 19 1.78 5.55 15.06
CA TYR A 19 1.88 5.13 13.65
C TYR A 19 0.74 4.18 13.29
N ALA A 20 0.09 4.46 12.16
CA ALA A 20 -0.77 3.51 11.47
C ALA A 20 0.03 2.77 10.38
N TYR A 21 -0.15 1.46 10.27
CA TYR A 21 0.42 0.63 9.24
C TYR A 21 -0.68 -0.12 8.50
N THR A 22 -0.57 -0.14 7.18
CA THR A 22 -1.42 -0.94 6.31
C THR A 22 -0.53 -1.86 5.49
N ILE A 23 -0.77 -3.16 5.61
CA ILE A 23 -0.15 -4.20 4.80
C ILE A 23 -1.20 -4.63 3.79
N VAL A 24 -0.85 -4.57 2.52
CA VAL A 24 -1.72 -4.99 1.41
C VAL A 24 -0.98 -6.05 0.62
N GLU A 25 -1.57 -7.23 0.54
CA GLU A 25 -1.11 -8.30 -0.34
C GLU A 25 -1.91 -8.23 -1.63
N VAL A 26 -1.21 -8.01 -2.74
CA VAL A 26 -1.82 -7.92 -4.08
C VAL A 26 -1.36 -9.07 -4.95
N LYS A 27 -2.26 -9.56 -5.81
CA LYS A 27 -1.91 -10.59 -6.78
C LYS A 27 -1.26 -9.97 -8.02
N GLY A 28 0.01 -10.30 -8.24
CA GLY A 28 0.81 -9.80 -9.36
C GLY A 28 1.64 -8.57 -9.00
N ALA A 29 2.47 -8.12 -9.95
CA ALA A 29 3.34 -6.97 -9.73
C ALA A 29 2.53 -5.67 -9.68
N LEU A 30 2.75 -4.85 -8.65
CA LEU A 30 2.18 -3.52 -8.56
C LEU A 30 3.05 -2.55 -9.39
N PRO A 31 2.52 -1.90 -10.44
CA PRO A 31 3.29 -0.96 -11.25
C PRO A 31 3.76 0.23 -10.41
N LYS A 32 4.95 0.73 -10.74
CA LYS A 32 5.58 1.85 -10.02
C LYS A 32 4.68 3.08 -9.87
N GLU A 33 3.89 3.40 -10.90
CA GLU A 33 2.96 4.54 -10.85
C GLU A 33 1.96 4.48 -9.68
N TYR A 34 1.60 3.29 -9.21
CA TYR A 34 0.68 3.12 -8.08
C TYR A 34 1.40 3.22 -6.75
N ILE A 35 2.68 2.81 -6.69
CA ILE A 35 3.55 3.04 -5.53
C ILE A 35 3.75 4.54 -5.35
N ASP A 36 4.11 5.25 -6.42
CA ASP A 36 4.35 6.69 -6.41
C ASP A 36 3.09 7.46 -5.96
N LYS A 37 1.90 7.04 -6.40
CA LYS A 37 0.61 7.61 -5.95
C LYS A 37 0.32 7.40 -4.47
N ILE A 38 0.82 6.31 -3.86
CA ILE A 38 0.65 6.05 -2.42
C ILE A 38 1.68 6.87 -1.64
N GLU A 39 2.92 6.93 -2.12
CA GLU A 39 3.98 7.75 -1.53
C GLU A 39 3.67 9.25 -1.58
N SER A 40 2.90 9.71 -2.56
CA SER A 40 2.50 11.12 -2.68
C SER A 40 1.35 11.54 -1.75
N ILE A 41 0.82 10.64 -0.91
CA ILE A 41 -0.21 10.98 0.06
C ILE A 41 0.47 11.67 1.25
N ASP A 42 0.04 12.89 1.59
CA ASP A 42 0.73 13.78 2.55
C ASP A 42 1.09 13.11 3.89
N ASP A 43 0.22 12.26 4.44
CA ASP A 43 0.43 11.59 5.74
C ASP A 43 1.13 10.22 5.63
N VAL A 44 1.51 9.78 4.42
CA VAL A 44 2.24 8.53 4.22
C VAL A 44 3.72 8.76 4.47
N PHE A 45 4.18 8.33 5.64
CA PHE A 45 5.58 8.45 6.03
C PHE A 45 6.53 7.57 5.21
N ARG A 46 6.09 6.37 4.82
CA ARG A 46 6.93 5.39 4.10
C ARG A 46 6.10 4.32 3.40
N VAL A 47 6.49 3.97 2.17
CA VAL A 47 6.03 2.77 1.47
C VAL A 47 7.20 1.79 1.31
N ARG A 48 6.91 0.49 1.39
CA ARG A 48 7.88 -0.58 1.12
C ARG A 48 7.18 -1.67 0.32
N VAL A 49 7.77 -2.03 -0.81
CA VAL A 49 7.36 -3.21 -1.59
C VAL A 49 8.29 -4.37 -1.26
N ILE A 50 7.72 -5.56 -1.12
CA ILE A 50 8.41 -6.81 -0.82
C ILE A 50 7.95 -7.81 -1.90
N GLU A 51 8.90 -8.49 -2.54
CA GLU A 51 8.68 -9.52 -3.56
C GLU A 51 8.86 -10.94 -3.00
#